data_AF-A0A914R9S3-F1
#
_entry.id   AF-A0A914R9S3-F1
#
_cell.length_a   1.000
_cell.length_b   1.000
_cell.length_c   1.000
_cell.angle_alpha   90.00
_cell.angle_beta   90.00
_cell.angle_gamma   90.00
#
_symmetry.space_group_name_H-M   'P 1'
#
loop_
_entity.id
_entity.type
_entity.pdbx_description
1 polymer ?
#
loop_
_entity_poly.entity_id
_entity_poly.type
_entity_poly.pdbx_seq_one_letter_code
_entity_poly.pdbx_strand_id
1 'polypeptide(L)'
;MRKDMRQELVANPKLFVEGATPNDVTQGILGNCWFVSACSALTHNEALLNKVIPEAKEQEWSNNNAYCGIFRFCFWRFDEWIEVVVDDLLPTRDGKLLFARSKTPNEFWSALLEKAFAK
;
A
#
# COMPACT_ATOMS: atom_id res chain seq x y z
N MET A 1 5.48 -28.79 8.06
CA MET A 1 5.40 -27.61 8.96
C MET A 1 6.14 -26.46 8.32
N ARG A 2 5.46 -25.55 7.61
CA ARG A 2 6.07 -24.33 7.08
C ARG A 2 6.07 -23.29 8.21
N LYS A 3 7.22 -23.10 8.86
CA LYS A 3 7.44 -21.99 9.79
C LYS A 3 7.32 -20.65 9.03
N ASP A 4 6.77 -19.67 9.72
CA ASP A 4 6.43 -18.32 9.27
C ASP A 4 7.41 -17.68 8.28
N MET A 5 6.90 -17.37 7.09
CA MET A 5 7.57 -16.63 6.01
C MET A 5 6.82 -15.32 5.72
N ARG A 6 6.12 -14.75 6.71
CA ARG A 6 5.04 -13.76 6.48
C ARG A 6 5.25 -12.37 7.09
N GLN A 7 6.46 -12.08 7.59
CA GLN A 7 6.86 -10.75 8.09
C GLN A 7 8.38 -10.58 7.90
N GLU A 8 8.84 -10.55 6.65
CA GLU A 8 10.28 -10.59 6.36
C GLU A 8 10.97 -9.22 6.45
N LEU A 9 10.21 -8.13 6.24
CA LEU A 9 10.77 -6.77 6.25
C LEU A 9 10.69 -6.09 7.62
N VAL A 10 9.55 -6.23 8.31
CA VAL A 10 9.30 -5.62 9.64
C VAL A 10 8.39 -6.51 10.47
N ALA A 11 8.51 -6.44 11.81
CA ALA A 11 7.78 -7.32 12.73
C ALA A 11 6.30 -6.95 12.96
N ASN A 12 5.87 -5.73 12.63
CA ASN A 12 4.48 -5.28 12.84
C ASN A 12 4.04 -4.42 11.64
N PRO A 13 3.91 -5.01 10.44
CA PRO A 13 3.45 -4.28 9.27
C PRO A 13 2.04 -3.74 9.50
N LYS A 14 1.76 -2.59 8.91
CA LYS A 14 0.49 -1.90 8.94
C LYS A 14 0.16 -1.36 7.56
N LEU A 15 -1.12 -1.40 7.21
CA LEU A 15 -1.61 -0.76 6.01
C LEU A 15 -1.53 0.75 6.22
N PHE A 16 -2.07 1.23 7.34
CA PHE A 16 -2.00 2.64 7.75
C PHE A 16 -1.47 2.78 9.17
N VAL A 17 -0.68 3.83 9.42
CA VAL A 17 -0.26 4.25 10.76
C VAL A 17 -0.84 5.63 11.01
N GLU A 18 -1.84 5.70 11.89
CA GLU A 18 -2.55 6.95 12.23
C GLU A 18 -3.33 7.59 11.06
N GLY A 19 -3.62 6.81 10.02
CA GLY A 19 -4.37 7.23 8.83
C GLY A 19 -3.48 7.34 7.60
N ALA A 20 -3.98 7.98 6.54
CA ALA A 20 -3.17 8.30 5.36
C ALA A 20 -2.80 9.78 5.40
N THR A 21 -1.51 10.07 5.31
CA THR A 21 -0.96 11.43 5.32
C THR A 21 -0.05 11.67 4.10
N PRO A 22 0.15 12.93 3.70
CA PRO A 22 1.10 13.28 2.64
C PRO A 22 2.53 12.77 2.86
N ASN A 23 2.93 12.56 4.11
CA ASN A 23 4.29 12.13 4.48
C ASN A 23 4.52 10.63 4.25
N ASP A 24 3.46 9.86 4.04
CA ASP A 24 3.51 8.41 3.87
C ASP A 24 3.95 8.00 2.45
N VAL A 25 4.20 8.99 1.59
CA VAL A 25 4.57 8.79 0.19
C VAL A 25 5.90 9.47 -0.08
N THR A 26 6.96 8.68 0.01
CA THR A 26 8.32 9.08 -0.37
C THR A 26 8.71 8.37 -1.65
N GLN A 27 9.26 9.12 -2.60
CA GLN A 27 9.70 8.60 -3.88
C GLN A 27 10.84 7.58 -3.73
N GLY A 28 10.75 6.49 -4.50
CA GLY A 28 11.82 5.51 -4.64
C GLY A 28 12.76 5.81 -5.82
N ILE A 29 13.42 4.77 -6.32
CA ILE A 29 14.45 4.90 -7.37
C ILE A 29 13.91 5.18 -8.78
N LEU A 30 12.60 5.05 -9.02
CA LEU A 30 11.99 5.08 -10.36
C LEU A 30 11.70 6.47 -10.93
N GLY A 31 12.01 7.56 -10.22
CA GLY A 31 11.73 8.90 -10.77
C GLY A 31 10.24 9.27 -10.83
N ASN A 32 9.34 8.53 -10.17
CA ASN A 32 7.89 8.62 -10.32
C ASN A 32 7.22 9.69 -9.43
N CYS A 33 7.79 10.90 -9.41
CA CYS A 33 7.26 12.01 -8.61
C CYS A 33 5.77 12.29 -8.87
N TRP A 34 5.31 12.11 -10.11
CA TRP A 34 3.89 12.28 -10.48
C TRP A 34 2.97 11.35 -9.69
N PHE A 35 3.37 10.10 -9.44
CA PHE A 35 2.60 9.14 -8.66
C PHE A 35 2.59 9.55 -7.18
N VAL A 36 3.76 9.93 -6.66
CA VAL A 36 3.92 10.38 -5.27
C VAL A 36 3.05 11.61 -4.99
N SER A 37 3.08 12.60 -5.89
CA SER A 37 2.24 13.80 -5.79
C SER A 37 0.75 13.47 -5.87
N ALA A 38 0.34 12.53 -6.72
CA ALA A 38 -1.05 12.10 -6.81
C ALA A 38 -1.53 11.42 -5.51
N CYS A 39 -0.72 10.53 -4.93
CA CYS A 39 -1.04 9.89 -3.65
C CYS A 39 -1.10 10.89 -2.50
N SER A 40 -0.17 11.85 -2.47
CA SER A 40 -0.18 12.95 -1.49
C SER A 40 -1.44 13.82 -1.61
N ALA A 41 -1.90 14.11 -2.83
CA ALA A 41 -3.18 14.81 -3.04
C ALA A 41 -4.37 13.94 -2.59
N LEU A 42 -4.35 12.64 -2.86
CA LEU A 42 -5.40 11.69 -2.49
C LEU A 42 -5.67 11.67 -0.97
N THR A 43 -4.63 11.78 -0.13
CA THR A 43 -4.79 11.75 1.34
C THR A 43 -5.63 12.91 1.88
N HIS A 44 -5.82 13.99 1.10
CA HIS A 44 -6.66 15.12 1.50
C HIS A 44 -8.16 14.91 1.23
N ASN A 45 -8.52 13.82 0.54
CA ASN A 45 -9.91 13.49 0.22
C ASN A 45 -10.23 12.07 0.68
N GLU A 46 -10.69 11.95 1.93
CA GLU A 46 -11.01 10.66 2.56
C GLU A 46 -12.07 9.88 1.77
N ALA A 47 -13.06 10.55 1.19
CA ALA A 47 -14.10 9.89 0.39
C ALA A 47 -13.53 9.25 -0.88
N LEU A 48 -12.57 9.91 -1.53
CA LEU A 48 -11.88 9.36 -2.70
C LEU A 48 -10.88 8.28 -2.29
N LEU A 49 -10.14 8.48 -1.19
CA LEU A 49 -9.24 7.48 -0.63
C LEU A 49 -9.98 6.17 -0.33
N ASN A 50 -11.17 6.26 0.27
CA ASN A 50 -12.03 5.10 0.56
C ASN A 50 -12.57 4.41 -0.70
N LYS A 51 -12.63 5.11 -1.85
CA LYS A 51 -12.88 4.46 -3.14
C LYS A 51 -11.65 3.75 -3.67
N VAL A 52 -10.46 4.35 -3.52
CA VAL A 52 -9.19 3.78 -4.00
C VAL A 52 -8.74 2.58 -3.16
N ILE A 53 -8.94 2.63 -1.85
CA ILE A 53 -8.55 1.58 -0.90
C ILE A 53 -9.83 1.16 -0.14
N PRO A 54 -10.71 0.37 -0.79
CA PRO A 54 -11.98 -0.02 -0.21
C PRO A 54 -11.75 -0.91 1.02
N GLU A 55 -12.63 -0.81 2.02
CA GLU A 55 -12.62 -1.73 3.18
C GLU A 55 -11.24 -1.82 3.88
N ALA A 56 -10.48 -0.72 3.91
CA ALA A 56 -9.10 -0.66 4.42
C ALA A 56 -8.87 -1.39 5.76
N LYS A 57 -9.83 -1.26 6.70
CA LYS A 57 -9.78 -1.92 8.02
C LYS A 57 -9.83 -3.45 7.93
N GLU A 58 -10.52 -3.99 6.93
CA GLU A 58 -10.63 -5.43 6.70
C GLU A 58 -9.36 -6.00 6.07
N GLN A 59 -8.66 -5.18 5.29
CA GLN A 59 -7.39 -5.51 4.64
C GLN A 59 -6.16 -5.36 5.55
N GLU A 60 -6.31 -4.75 6.73
CA GLU A 60 -5.22 -4.48 7.66
C GLU A 60 -4.55 -5.77 8.18
N TRP A 61 -3.23 -5.70 8.41
CA TRP A 61 -2.48 -6.69 9.17
C TRP A 61 -2.94 -6.66 10.63
N SER A 62 -3.91 -7.52 10.92
CA SER A 62 -4.56 -7.65 12.22
C SER A 62 -4.75 -9.11 12.58
N ASN A 63 -4.61 -9.44 13.87
CA ASN A 63 -4.94 -10.77 14.39
C ASN A 63 -6.45 -11.05 14.39
N ASN A 64 -7.27 -10.01 14.25
CA ASN A 64 -8.73 -10.13 14.25
C ASN A 64 -9.28 -10.50 12.87
N ASN A 65 -8.48 -10.33 11.80
CA ASN A 65 -8.84 -10.72 10.44
C ASN A 65 -7.92 -11.85 9.98
N ALA A 66 -8.44 -12.76 9.16
CA ALA A 66 -7.63 -13.83 8.58
C ALA A 66 -6.72 -13.27 7.48
N TYR A 67 -5.59 -12.67 7.88
CA TYR A 67 -4.58 -12.19 6.94
C TYR A 67 -4.16 -13.31 5.97
N CYS A 68 -4.28 -13.03 4.68
CA CYS A 68 -3.99 -13.98 3.60
C CYS A 68 -2.97 -13.45 2.57
N GLY A 69 -2.36 -12.27 2.82
CA GLY A 69 -1.38 -11.66 1.91
C GLY A 69 -2.00 -11.14 0.61
N ILE A 70 -3.27 -10.73 0.64
CA ILE A 70 -4.02 -10.25 -0.53
C ILE A 70 -4.59 -8.87 -0.21
N PHE A 71 -4.40 -7.92 -1.13
CA PHE A 71 -4.86 -6.54 -1.04
C PHE A 71 -5.60 -6.14 -2.31
N ARG A 72 -6.59 -5.26 -2.15
CA ARG A 72 -7.50 -4.75 -3.17
C ARG A 72 -7.41 -3.24 -3.23
N PHE A 73 -7.31 -2.74 -4.46
CA PHE A 73 -7.30 -1.32 -4.78
C PHE A 73 -8.25 -1.08 -5.95
N CYS A 74 -8.92 0.07 -6.00
CA CYS A 74 -9.74 0.44 -7.15
C CYS A 74 -9.18 1.67 -7.86
N PHE A 75 -9.14 1.60 -9.18
CA PHE A 75 -8.69 2.70 -10.02
C PHE A 75 -9.80 3.11 -10.99
N TRP A 76 -9.89 4.41 -11.26
CA TRP A 76 -10.80 4.91 -12.28
C TRP A 76 -10.19 4.74 -13.67
N ARG A 77 -10.82 3.93 -14.53
CA ARG A 77 -10.34 3.66 -15.88
C ARG A 77 -11.55 3.45 -16.80
N PHE A 78 -11.58 4.17 -17.92
CA PHE A 78 -12.65 4.09 -18.93
C PHE A 78 -14.06 4.26 -18.35
N ASP A 79 -14.25 5.28 -17.51
CA ASP A 79 -15.53 5.64 -16.89
C ASP A 79 -16.05 4.64 -15.85
N GLU A 80 -15.19 3.73 -15.39
CA GLU A 80 -15.54 2.71 -14.40
C GLU A 80 -14.47 2.58 -13.31
N TRP A 81 -14.89 2.12 -12.13
CA TRP A 81 -13.98 1.71 -11.06
C TRP A 81 -13.57 0.26 -11.30
N ILE A 82 -12.27 0.04 -11.52
CA ILE A 82 -11.69 -1.27 -11.76
C ILE A 82 -10.95 -1.72 -10.50
N GLU A 83 -11.37 -2.86 -9.94
CA GLU A 83 -10.66 -3.50 -8.83
C GLU A 83 -9.39 -4.21 -9.33
N VAL A 84 -8.30 -3.98 -8.64
CA VAL A 84 -7.00 -4.60 -8.84
C VAL A 84 -6.58 -5.29 -7.55
N VAL A 85 -6.39 -6.60 -7.64
CA VAL A 85 -5.95 -7.45 -6.54
C VAL A 85 -4.45 -7.73 -6.67
N VAL A 86 -3.69 -7.53 -5.59
CA VAL A 86 -2.25 -7.81 -5.53
C VAL A 86 -1.91 -8.59 -4.25
N ASP A 87 -0.85 -9.40 -4.32
CA ASP A 87 -0.19 -9.90 -3.12
C ASP A 87 0.73 -8.82 -2.50
N ASP A 88 1.31 -9.10 -1.33
CA ASP A 88 2.20 -8.16 -0.61
C ASP A 88 3.71 -8.39 -0.81
N LEU A 89 4.12 -9.18 -1.81
CA LEU A 89 5.53 -9.30 -2.17
C LEU A 89 6.00 -8.02 -2.87
N LEU A 90 6.83 -7.24 -2.20
CA LEU A 90 7.33 -5.95 -2.70
C LEU A 90 8.81 -6.03 -3.12
N PRO A 91 9.21 -5.36 -4.21
CA PRO A 91 10.61 -5.30 -4.62
C PRO A 91 11.51 -4.64 -3.57
N THR A 92 12.53 -5.37 -3.12
CA THR A 92 13.48 -4.89 -2.12
C THR A 92 14.93 -5.07 -2.55
N ARG A 93 15.81 -4.26 -1.96
CA ARG A 93 17.26 -4.43 -2.01
C ARG A 93 17.83 -4.09 -0.65
N ASP A 94 18.70 -4.96 -0.14
CA ASP A 94 19.32 -4.79 1.19
C ASP A 94 18.28 -4.57 2.31
N GLY A 95 17.14 -5.28 2.24
CA GLY A 95 16.03 -5.19 3.20
C GLY A 95 15.21 -3.90 3.11
N LYS A 96 15.38 -3.08 2.06
CA LYS A 96 14.66 -1.81 1.87
C LYS A 96 13.80 -1.82 0.61
N LEU A 97 12.61 -1.21 0.69
CA LEU A 97 11.73 -1.00 -0.46
C LEU A 97 12.41 -0.12 -1.51
N LEU A 98 12.40 -0.57 -2.76
CA LEU A 98 13.01 0.15 -3.88
C LEU A 98 12.17 1.33 -4.37
N PHE A 99 10.85 1.21 -4.30
CA PHE A 99 9.90 2.16 -4.89
C PHE A 99 9.22 3.03 -3.83
N ALA A 100 7.99 3.49 -4.08
CA ALA A 100 7.23 4.33 -3.14
C ALA A 100 7.13 3.67 -1.77
N ARG A 101 7.34 4.45 -0.71
CA ARG A 101 7.33 3.98 0.67
C ARG A 101 7.00 5.10 1.65
N SER A 102 6.50 4.74 2.82
CA SER A 102 6.37 5.67 3.93
C SER A 102 7.72 5.95 4.60
N LYS A 103 7.82 7.10 5.27
CA LYS A 103 8.89 7.36 6.25
C LYS A 103 8.68 6.55 7.52
N THR A 104 7.42 6.19 7.82
CA THR A 104 7.05 5.28 8.88
C THR A 104 7.41 3.85 8.44
N PRO A 105 8.42 3.19 9.03
CA PRO A 105 9.00 1.97 8.45
C PRO A 105 8.06 0.79 8.32
N ASN A 106 6.98 0.76 9.11
CA ASN A 106 6.02 -0.32 9.14
C ASN A 106 4.69 0.03 8.43
N GLU A 107 4.64 1.10 7.66
CA GLU A 107 3.44 1.50 6.90
C GLU A 107 3.59 1.21 5.40
N PHE A 108 2.60 0.54 4.81
CA PHE A 108 2.73 -0.08 3.48
C PHE A 108 1.66 0.31 2.45
N TRP A 109 0.64 1.10 2.78
CA TRP A 109 -0.42 1.43 1.81
C TRP A 109 0.13 2.03 0.51
N SER A 110 1.12 2.92 0.58
CA SER A 110 1.65 3.61 -0.59
C SER A 110 2.46 2.69 -1.49
N ALA A 111 3.22 1.75 -0.91
CA ALA A 111 3.98 0.75 -1.64
C ALA A 111 3.06 -0.28 -2.34
N LEU A 112 2.01 -0.73 -1.64
CA LEU A 112 1.04 -1.66 -2.21
C LEU A 112 0.17 -1.00 -3.30
N LEU A 113 -0.22 0.26 -3.09
CA LEU A 113 -0.97 1.03 -4.09
C LEU A 113 -0.16 1.21 -5.37
N GLU A 114 1.14 1.52 -5.25
CA GLU A 114 2.04 1.61 -6.40
C GLU A 114 2.16 0.28 -7.14
N LYS A 115 2.30 -0.83 -6.41
CA LYS A 115 2.31 -2.18 -7.01
C LYS A 115 1.02 -2.47 -7.77
N ALA A 116 -0.14 -2.12 -7.20
CA ALA A 116 -1.43 -2.30 -7.86
C ALA A 116 -1.57 -1.40 -9.10
N PHE A 117 -1.05 -0.17 -9.04
CA PHE A 117 -1.04 0.73 -10.20
C PHE A 117 -0.12 0.24 -11.34
N ALA A 118 0.95 -0.49 -11.01
CA ALA A 118 1.88 -1.05 -11.97
C ALA A 118 1.41 -2.35 -12.65
N LYS A 119 0.33 -2.97 -12.17
CA LYS A 119 -0.27 -4.20 -12.71
C LYS A 119 -1.21 -3.91 -13.88
#